data_AF-A0A7Y4VVD1-F1
#
_entry.id   AF-A0A7Y4VVD1-F1
#
_cell.length_a   1.000
_cell.length_b   1.000
_cell.length_c   1.000
_cell.angle_alpha   90.00
_cell.angle_beta   90.00
_cell.angle_gamma   90.00
#
_symmetry.space_group_name_H-M   'P 1'
#
loop_
_entity.id
_entity.type
_entity.pdbx_description
1 polymer ?
#
loop_
_entity_poly.entity_id
_entity_poly.type
_entity_poly.pdbx_seq_one_letter_code
_entity_poly.pdbx_strand_id
1 'polypeptide(L)'
;MTAFGVPDGLEAAVIGLGRSGVAATQLLRRAGVPVYASDAGTFEALERLAETLRATGAVVEVGGHDLGRIARAGVAIVSPGVPPSAPPIAAARAAGVPIRAEADLGLEALPRARYIAVTGTNGKTTTTALIGHLLGMAGRRGEAGGNIGTP
;
A
#
# COMPACT_ATOMS: atom_id res chain seq x y z
N MET A 1 1.64 -5.95 20.51
CA MET A 1 1.45 -4.76 19.65
C MET A 1 1.10 -5.30 18.28
N THR A 2 -0.07 -4.97 17.76
CA THR A 2 -0.54 -5.46 16.45
C THR A 2 0.29 -4.82 15.34
N ALA A 3 0.84 -5.63 14.44
CA ALA A 3 1.63 -5.11 13.32
C ALA A 3 0.73 -4.24 12.42
N PHE A 4 1.16 -3.01 12.15
CA PHE A 4 0.44 -2.04 11.31
C PHE A 4 -1.01 -1.75 11.72
N GLY A 5 -1.34 -1.93 13.01
CA GLY A 5 -2.67 -1.68 13.55
C GLY A 5 -3.72 -2.73 13.19
N VAL A 6 -3.32 -3.90 12.67
CA VAL A 6 -4.24 -4.99 12.31
C VAL A 6 -4.53 -5.86 13.54
N PRO A 7 -5.78 -5.91 14.05
CA PRO A 7 -6.11 -6.72 15.22
C PRO A 7 -5.71 -8.19 15.07
N ASP A 8 -5.32 -8.83 16.17
CA ASP A 8 -4.93 -10.24 16.17
C ASP A 8 -6.07 -11.12 15.64
N GLY A 9 -5.73 -12.08 14.77
CA GLY A 9 -6.69 -12.97 14.14
C GLY A 9 -7.48 -12.35 12.97
N LEU A 10 -7.28 -11.06 12.66
CA LEU A 10 -7.84 -10.42 11.47
C LEU A 10 -6.81 -10.31 10.35
N GLU A 11 -7.32 -10.11 9.13
CA GLU A 11 -6.50 -9.87 7.95
C GLU A 11 -6.51 -8.40 7.54
N ALA A 12 -5.46 -7.99 6.81
CA ALA A 12 -5.45 -6.73 6.08
C ALA A 12 -6.01 -6.94 4.66
N ALA A 13 -6.92 -6.07 4.24
CA ALA A 13 -7.37 -6.00 2.86
C ALA A 13 -6.54 -4.98 2.09
N VAL A 14 -5.80 -5.40 1.06
CA VAL A 14 -5.09 -4.51 0.13
C VAL A 14 -5.92 -4.35 -1.14
N ILE A 15 -6.32 -3.12 -1.47
CA ILE A 15 -7.20 -2.80 -2.60
C ILE A 15 -6.38 -2.08 -3.67
N GLY A 16 -6.30 -2.69 -4.85
CA GLY A 16 -5.46 -2.29 -5.98
C GLY A 16 -4.04 -2.86 -5.88
N LEU A 17 -3.57 -3.49 -6.94
CA LEU A 17 -2.28 -4.17 -7.10
C LEU A 17 -1.35 -3.45 -8.09
N GLY A 18 -1.41 -2.11 -8.09
CA GLY A 18 -0.35 -1.29 -8.66
C GLY A 18 0.97 -1.42 -7.87
N ARG A 19 1.99 -0.63 -8.23
CA ARG A 19 3.31 -0.67 -7.55
C ARG A 19 3.22 -0.59 -6.03
N SER A 20 2.43 0.35 -5.52
CA SER A 20 2.14 0.58 -4.11
C SER A 20 1.47 -0.61 -3.42
N GLY A 21 0.42 -1.18 -4.01
CA GLY A 21 -0.32 -2.30 -3.44
C GLY A 21 0.48 -3.60 -3.37
N VAL A 22 1.35 -3.84 -4.36
CA VAL A 22 2.30 -4.96 -4.33
C VAL A 22 3.27 -4.81 -3.17
N ALA A 23 3.88 -3.64 -3.02
CA ALA A 23 4.83 -3.37 -1.94
C ALA A 23 4.17 -3.49 -0.56
N ALA A 24 2.95 -2.93 -0.40
CA ALA A 24 2.16 -3.05 0.82
C ALA A 24 1.83 -4.51 1.17
N THR A 25 1.37 -5.30 0.19
CA THR A 25 1.08 -6.73 0.36
C THR A 25 2.33 -7.47 0.87
N GLN A 26 3.46 -7.28 0.21
CA GLN A 26 4.71 -7.93 0.61
C GLN A 26 5.20 -7.48 2.00
N LEU A 27 5.09 -6.19 2.33
CA LEU A 27 5.47 -5.65 3.64
C LEU A 27 4.63 -6.28 4.76
N LEU A 28 3.31 -6.32 4.59
CA LEU A 28 2.39 -6.92 5.55
C LEU A 28 2.67 -8.42 5.72
N ARG A 29 2.89 -9.16 4.62
CA ARG A 29 3.25 -10.57 4.66
C ARG A 29 4.58 -10.83 5.37
N ARG A 30 5.61 -10.00 5.11
CA ARG A 30 6.90 -10.07 5.83
C ARG A 30 6.75 -9.79 7.32
N ALA A 31 5.77 -8.99 7.72
CA ALA A 31 5.44 -8.73 9.12
C ALA A 31 4.52 -9.77 9.77
N GLY A 32 4.21 -10.87 9.07
CA GLY A 32 3.37 -11.95 9.58
C GLY A 32 1.87 -11.66 9.57
N VAL A 33 1.43 -10.57 8.93
CA VAL A 33 0.01 -10.21 8.84
C VAL A 33 -0.68 -11.07 7.77
N PRO A 34 -1.86 -11.66 8.04
CA PRO A 34 -2.69 -12.28 7.00
C PRO A 34 -3.16 -11.21 6.02
N VAL A 35 -3.03 -11.47 4.71
CA VAL A 35 -3.40 -10.49 3.68
C VAL A 35 -4.37 -11.09 2.69
N TYR A 36 -5.44 -10.35 2.43
CA TYR A 36 -6.26 -10.46 1.24
C TYR A 36 -5.94 -9.28 0.32
N ALA A 37 -5.44 -9.54 -0.88
CA ALA A 37 -5.15 -8.50 -1.86
C ALA A 37 -6.07 -8.66 -3.08
N SER A 38 -6.59 -7.55 -3.61
CA SER A 38 -7.53 -7.60 -4.73
C SER A 38 -7.37 -6.46 -5.73
N ASP A 39 -7.60 -6.74 -7.01
CA ASP A 39 -7.59 -5.74 -8.09
C ASP A 39 -8.69 -6.03 -9.11
N ALA A 40 -9.31 -4.99 -9.67
CA ALA A 40 -10.38 -5.11 -10.67
C ALA A 40 -9.86 -5.44 -12.08
N GLY A 41 -8.56 -5.30 -12.34
CA GLY A 41 -7.93 -5.58 -13.62
C GLY A 41 -7.84 -7.08 -13.94
N THR A 42 -7.77 -7.41 -15.23
CA THR A 42 -7.76 -8.80 -15.74
C THR A 42 -6.63 -9.09 -16.73
N PHE A 43 -5.61 -8.23 -16.79
CA PHE A 43 -4.53 -8.36 -17.77
C PHE A 43 -3.45 -9.35 -17.31
N GLU A 44 -2.81 -10.03 -18.27
CA GLU A 44 -1.88 -11.14 -18.01
C GLU A 44 -0.71 -10.77 -17.07
N ALA A 45 -0.19 -9.54 -17.18
CA ALA A 45 0.89 -9.10 -16.29
C ALA A 45 0.45 -8.99 -14.82
N LEU A 46 -0.82 -8.64 -14.57
CA LEU A 46 -1.40 -8.61 -13.22
C LEU A 46 -1.60 -10.03 -12.69
N GLU A 47 -1.99 -10.99 -13.53
CA GLU A 47 -2.11 -12.39 -13.09
C GLU A 47 -0.75 -12.96 -12.67
N ARG A 48 0.32 -12.71 -13.45
CA ARG A 48 1.69 -13.14 -13.07
C ARG A 48 2.15 -12.52 -11.76
N LEU A 49 1.80 -11.25 -11.54
CA LEU A 49 2.07 -10.54 -10.30
C LEU A 49 1.27 -11.15 -9.13
N ALA A 50 -0.01 -11.45 -9.35
CA ALA A 50 -0.87 -12.09 -8.37
C ALA A 50 -0.31 -13.45 -7.94
N GLU A 51 0.19 -14.25 -8.89
CA GLU A 51 0.83 -15.53 -8.59
C GLU A 51 2.07 -15.37 -7.71
N THR A 52 2.91 -14.37 -8.00
CA THR A 52 4.08 -14.05 -7.18
C THR A 52 3.67 -13.66 -5.75
N LEU A 53 2.56 -12.94 -5.59
CA LEU A 53 2.04 -12.57 -4.29
C LEU A 53 1.40 -13.77 -3.55
N ARG A 54 0.71 -14.67 -4.25
CA ARG A 54 0.19 -15.93 -3.69
C ARG A 54 1.31 -16.79 -3.11
N ALA A 55 2.48 -16.83 -3.77
CA ALA A 55 3.66 -17.51 -3.26
C ALA A 55 4.19 -16.96 -1.91
N THR A 56 3.81 -15.72 -1.53
CA THR A 56 4.10 -15.15 -0.20
C THR A 56 3.09 -15.56 0.89
N GLY A 57 2.09 -16.37 0.52
CA GLY A 57 0.96 -16.78 1.37
C GLY A 57 -0.14 -15.73 1.51
N ALA A 58 -0.14 -14.69 0.69
CA ALA A 58 -1.30 -13.80 0.57
C ALA A 58 -2.42 -14.50 -0.22
N VAL A 59 -3.67 -14.22 0.12
CA VAL A 59 -4.79 -14.57 -0.77
C VAL A 59 -4.96 -13.44 -1.76
N VAL A 60 -4.95 -13.74 -3.06
CA VAL A 60 -4.98 -12.72 -4.11
C VAL A 60 -6.08 -13.00 -5.12
N GLU A 61 -6.96 -12.01 -5.30
CA GLU A 61 -8.05 -12.01 -6.28
C GLU A 61 -7.79 -10.94 -7.35
N VAL A 62 -8.02 -11.27 -8.61
CA VAL A 62 -7.95 -10.32 -9.72
C VAL A 62 -9.22 -10.40 -10.56
N GLY A 63 -9.55 -9.33 -11.26
CA GLY A 63 -10.82 -9.17 -11.97
C GLY A 63 -12.00 -8.83 -11.07
N GLY A 64 -11.77 -8.58 -9.77
CA GLY A 64 -12.84 -8.43 -8.80
C GLY A 64 -12.37 -8.12 -7.39
N HIS A 65 -13.36 -7.98 -6.51
CA HIS A 65 -13.18 -7.79 -5.08
C HIS A 65 -14.27 -8.55 -4.31
N ASP A 66 -13.88 -9.46 -3.42
CA ASP A 66 -14.75 -9.95 -2.35
C ASP A 66 -15.05 -8.83 -1.32
N LEU A 67 -16.17 -8.13 -1.55
CA LEU A 67 -16.62 -7.03 -0.68
C LEU A 67 -16.97 -7.51 0.73
N GLY A 68 -17.47 -8.73 0.88
CA GLY A 68 -17.84 -9.30 2.18
C GLY A 68 -16.61 -9.59 3.03
N ARG A 69 -15.54 -10.07 2.40
CA ARG A 69 -14.24 -10.26 3.04
C ARG A 69 -13.60 -8.94 3.44
N ILE A 70 -13.63 -7.93 2.57
CA ILE A 70 -13.15 -6.57 2.88
C ILE A 70 -13.88 -5.99 4.08
N ALA A 71 -15.21 -6.16 4.15
CA ALA A 71 -16.03 -5.68 5.27
C ALA A 71 -15.70 -6.34 6.63
N ARG A 72 -14.97 -7.46 6.64
CA ARG A 72 -14.52 -8.16 7.86
C ARG A 72 -13.03 -7.97 8.15
N ALA A 73 -12.31 -7.23 7.30
CA ALA A 73 -10.89 -7.00 7.48
C ALA A 73 -10.62 -6.11 8.71
N GLY A 74 -9.45 -6.27 9.31
CA GLY A 74 -9.00 -5.41 10.41
C GLY A 74 -8.60 -4.01 9.93
N VAL A 75 -8.18 -3.90 8.67
CA VAL A 75 -7.83 -2.64 8.00
C VAL A 75 -7.94 -2.81 6.48
N ALA A 76 -8.30 -1.74 5.79
CA ALA A 76 -8.26 -1.63 4.34
C ALA A 76 -7.12 -0.68 3.92
N ILE A 77 -6.15 -1.19 3.17
CA ILE A 77 -5.04 -0.44 2.59
C ILE A 77 -5.38 -0.16 1.14
N VAL A 78 -5.48 1.12 0.77
CA VAL A 78 -5.95 1.54 -0.54
C VAL A 78 -4.81 2.10 -1.36
N SER A 79 -4.55 1.52 -2.53
CA SER A 79 -3.59 2.06 -3.49
C SER A 79 -4.07 3.41 -4.08
N PRO A 80 -3.18 4.37 -4.40
CA PRO A 80 -3.56 5.72 -4.84
C PRO A 80 -4.38 5.77 -6.13
N GLY A 81 -4.25 4.76 -6.99
CA GLY A 81 -4.99 4.66 -8.25
C GLY A 81 -6.43 4.18 -8.11
N VAL A 82 -6.85 3.75 -6.92
CA VAL A 82 -8.22 3.26 -6.69
C VAL A 82 -9.15 4.47 -6.50
N PRO A 83 -10.24 4.60 -7.30
CA PRO A 83 -11.18 5.69 -7.13
C PRO A 83 -11.80 5.70 -5.73
N PRO A 84 -11.94 6.86 -5.05
CA PRO A 84 -12.56 6.92 -3.72
C PRO A 84 -13.99 6.39 -3.64
N SER A 85 -14.70 6.39 -4.78
CA SER A 85 -16.06 5.86 -4.95
C SER A 85 -16.11 4.35 -5.24
N ALA A 86 -14.96 3.67 -5.31
CA ALA A 86 -14.92 2.24 -5.67
C ALA A 86 -15.71 1.38 -4.67
N PRO A 87 -16.47 0.37 -5.13
CA PRO A 87 -17.22 -0.55 -4.28
C PRO A 87 -16.45 -1.14 -3.08
N PRO A 88 -15.18 -1.60 -3.20
CA PRO A 88 -14.42 -2.11 -2.05
C PRO A 88 -14.18 -1.05 -0.95
N ILE A 89 -13.99 0.22 -1.32
CA ILE A 89 -13.83 1.32 -0.34
C ILE A 89 -15.18 1.60 0.34
N ALA A 90 -16.27 1.60 -0.42
CA ALA A 90 -17.61 1.77 0.12
C ALA A 90 -17.98 0.65 1.11
N ALA A 91 -17.64 -0.61 0.78
CA ALA A 91 -17.86 -1.77 1.63
C ALA A 91 -17.07 -1.66 2.95
N ALA A 92 -15.77 -1.35 2.88
CA ALA A 92 -14.95 -1.11 4.07
C ALA A 92 -15.54 -0.01 4.96
N ARG A 93 -15.91 1.13 4.36
CA ARG A 93 -16.50 2.27 5.07
C ARG A 93 -17.82 1.92 5.75
N ALA A 94 -18.71 1.21 5.05
CA ALA A 94 -20.02 0.82 5.58
C ALA A 94 -19.88 -0.13 6.79
N ALA A 95 -18.85 -0.96 6.81
CA ALA A 95 -18.56 -1.88 7.90
C ALA A 95 -17.71 -1.26 9.03
N GLY A 96 -17.31 0.01 8.92
CA GLY A 96 -16.45 0.67 9.90
C GLY A 96 -14.99 0.19 9.91
N VAL A 97 -14.56 -0.49 8.83
CA VAL A 97 -13.16 -0.92 8.67
C VAL A 97 -12.28 0.31 8.47
N PRO A 98 -11.21 0.49 9.27
CA PRO A 98 -10.28 1.59 9.08
C PRO A 98 -9.65 1.56 7.68
N ILE A 99 -9.70 2.69 6.97
CA ILE A 99 -9.11 2.83 5.64
C ILE A 99 -7.83 3.66 5.77
N ARG A 100 -6.72 3.14 5.23
CA ARG A 100 -5.39 3.76 5.26
C ARG A 100 -4.78 3.84 3.87
N ALA A 101 -3.91 4.81 3.67
CA ALA A 101 -3.05 4.84 2.49
C ALA A 101 -1.89 3.86 2.68
N GLU A 102 -1.32 3.36 1.58
CA GLU A 102 -0.10 2.56 1.64
C GLU A 102 1.08 3.37 2.22
N ALA A 103 1.10 4.68 1.97
CA ALA A 103 2.18 5.54 2.45
C ALA A 103 2.26 5.51 3.99
N ASP A 104 1.11 5.36 4.66
CA ASP A 104 1.07 5.24 6.12
C ASP A 104 1.79 3.97 6.61
N LEU A 105 1.72 2.86 5.85
CA LEU A 105 2.48 1.64 6.15
C LEU A 105 3.99 1.87 6.01
N GLY A 106 4.41 2.57 4.96
CA GLY A 106 5.82 2.89 4.74
C GLY A 106 6.40 3.78 5.86
N LEU A 107 5.61 4.75 6.34
CA LEU A 107 5.98 5.59 7.47
C LEU A 107 6.09 4.77 8.77
N GLU A 108 5.13 3.87 9.03
CA GLU A 108 5.18 3.00 10.22
C GLU A 108 6.30 1.97 10.19
N ALA A 109 6.68 1.48 9.00
CA ALA A 109 7.76 0.52 8.85
C ALA A 109 9.15 1.11 9.14
N LEU A 110 9.28 2.44 9.10
CA LEU A 110 10.54 3.16 9.24
C LEU A 110 10.50 4.21 10.38
N PRO A 111 10.15 3.83 11.62
CA PRO A 111 9.82 4.78 12.69
C PRO A 111 11.00 5.67 13.15
N ARG A 112 12.23 5.35 12.74
CA ARG A 112 13.44 6.12 13.05
C ARG A 112 13.88 7.04 11.91
N ALA A 113 13.24 6.98 10.75
CA ALA A 113 13.55 7.84 9.62
C ALA A 113 13.06 9.27 9.87
N ARG A 114 13.72 10.24 9.22
CA ARG A 114 13.22 11.63 9.13
C ARG A 114 12.60 11.82 7.77
N TYR A 115 11.40 12.36 7.73
CA TYR A 115 10.62 12.50 6.50
C TYR A 115 10.59 13.94 6.01
N ILE A 116 10.70 14.10 4.69
CA ILE A 116 10.40 15.35 3.99
C ILE A 116 9.26 15.01 3.01
N ALA A 117 8.07 15.51 3.29
CA ALA A 117 6.89 15.27 2.47
C ALA A 117 6.75 16.36 1.40
N VAL A 118 6.66 15.95 0.12
CA VAL A 118 6.48 16.85 -1.02
C VAL A 118 5.13 16.57 -1.66
N THR A 119 4.25 17.56 -1.70
CA THR A 119 2.93 17.49 -2.35
C THR A 119 2.71 18.70 -3.27
N GLY A 120 1.63 18.67 -4.05
CA GLY A 120 1.25 19.73 -4.98
C GLY A 120 0.84 19.20 -6.35
N THR A 121 0.17 20.00 -7.16
CA THR A 121 -0.29 19.57 -8.50
C THR A 121 0.89 19.32 -9.43
N ASN A 122 1.87 20.23 -9.45
CA ASN A 122 3.04 20.20 -10.34
C ASN A 122 4.35 20.31 -9.55
N GLY A 123 5.47 19.93 -10.17
CA GLY A 123 6.81 20.13 -9.60
C GLY A 123 7.25 19.12 -8.55
N LYS A 124 6.36 18.24 -8.05
CA LYS A 124 6.68 17.21 -7.03
C LYS A 124 7.94 16.42 -7.37
N THR A 125 8.03 15.89 -8.59
CA THR A 125 9.17 15.08 -9.03
C THR A 125 10.48 15.83 -9.03
N THR A 126 10.48 17.02 -9.62
CA THR A 126 11.67 17.86 -9.68
C THR A 126 12.10 18.30 -8.29
N THR A 127 11.16 18.69 -7.43
CA THR A 127 11.45 19.09 -6.05
C THR A 127 11.98 17.93 -5.21
N THR A 128 11.38 16.74 -5.29
CA THR A 128 11.86 15.55 -4.57
C THR A 128 13.27 15.17 -5.01
N ALA A 129 13.54 15.20 -6.32
CA ALA A 129 14.87 14.92 -6.85
C ALA A 129 15.91 15.97 -6.40
N LEU A 130 15.53 17.25 -6.42
CA LEU A 130 16.39 18.34 -5.96
C LEU A 130 16.74 18.21 -4.47
N ILE A 131 15.77 17.87 -3.62
CA ILE A 131 16.00 17.62 -2.19
C ILE A 131 17.01 16.48 -2.01
N GLY A 132 16.81 15.35 -2.71
CA GLY A 132 17.74 14.22 -2.65
C GLY A 132 19.16 14.61 -3.07
N HIS A 133 19.30 15.40 -4.15
CA HIS A 133 20.58 15.90 -4.63
C HIS A 133 21.27 16.80 -3.60
N LEU A 134 20.56 17.78 -3.01
CA LEU A 134 21.11 18.69 -2.00
C LEU A 134 21.53 17.95 -0.72
N LEU A 135 20.75 16.96 -0.27
CA LEU A 135 21.12 16.13 0.87
C LEU A 135 22.40 15.34 0.59
N GLY A 136 22.52 14.75 -0.60
CA GLY A 136 23.73 14.05 -1.04
C GLY A 136 24.96 14.96 -1.03
N MET A 137 24.85 16.17 -1.56
CA MET A 137 25.96 17.15 -1.51
C MET A 137 26.34 17.54 -0.07
N ALA A 138 25.38 17.57 0.85
CA ALA A 138 25.61 17.85 2.26
C ALA A 138 26.13 16.64 3.06
N GLY A 139 26.48 15.52 2.40
CA GLY A 139 26.93 14.30 3.06
C GLY A 139 25.84 13.58 3.86
N ARG A 140 24.57 13.87 3.59
CA ARG A 140 23.41 13.22 4.21
C ARG A 140 22.84 12.17 3.26
N ARG A 141 22.41 11.04 3.82
CA ARG A 141 21.63 10.04 3.06
C ARG A 141 20.18 10.50 3.00
N GLY A 142 19.65 10.66 1.79
CA GLY A 142 18.24 10.90 1.52
C GLY A 142 17.81 10.01 0.37
N GLU A 143 16.78 9.19 0.59
CA GLU A 143 16.21 8.32 -0.43
C GLU A 143 14.83 8.85 -0.83
N ALA A 144 14.55 8.87 -2.13
CA ALA A 144 13.22 9.20 -2.63
C ALA A 144 12.29 8.00 -2.44
N GLY A 145 11.13 8.23 -1.82
CA GLY A 145 10.10 7.22 -1.61
C GLY A 145 8.69 7.69 -1.99
N GLY A 146 7.74 6.76 -1.98
CA GLY A 146 6.34 7.00 -2.33
C GLY A 146 6.10 6.99 -3.84
N ASN A 147 5.45 8.04 -4.37
CA ASN A 147 5.11 8.12 -5.80
C ASN A 147 6.33 8.15 -6.75
N ILE A 148 7.54 8.35 -6.20
CA ILE A 148 8.80 8.44 -6.93
C ILE A 148 9.85 7.64 -6.18
N GLY A 149 10.63 6.84 -6.90
CA GLY A 149 11.61 5.94 -6.29
C GLY A 149 10.96 4.65 -5.79
N THR A 150 11.30 4.26 -4.57
CA THR A 150 10.85 3.01 -3.94
C THR A 150 9.49 3.23 -3.25
N PRO A 151 8.45 2.45 -3.58
CA PRO A 151 7.18 2.48 -2.87
C PRO A 151 7.33 2.07 -1.40
#